data_AF-A0A8I0EX04-F1
#
_entry.id   AF-A0A8I0EX04-F1
#
_cell.length_a   1.000
_cell.length_b   1.000
_cell.length_c   1.000
_cell.angle_alpha   90.00
_cell.angle_beta   90.00
_cell.angle_gamma   90.00
#
_symmetry.space_group_name_H-M   'P 1'
#
loop_
_entity.id
_entity.type
_entity.pdbx_description
1 polymer ?
#
loop_
_entity_poly.entity_id
_entity_poly.type
_entity_poly.pdbx_seq_one_letter_code
_entity_poly.pdbx_strand_id
1 'polypeptide(L)'
;MRETWLSETVTRDPRTVPGFDRAVELGLTPRTPADPPPTVTTNSRRLLLAIVATTFSLLLVVLLLANATPAPPWLLGLVTALTLAIIVRMFVRLRRVMWDEISAGYCRVDYMVALFSRDPEYRFPASRMRGAPWDLRGLWRLADDGSVVVEPDWSVLPPGHYPSPNRPGQLELWTGSAWAYRYEEPRVPFL
;
A
#
# COMPACT_ATOMS: atom_id res chain seq x y z
N MET A 1 18.52 16.10 28.27
CA MET A 1 17.73 14.90 28.66
C MET A 1 16.67 14.59 27.60
N ARG A 2 17.07 14.18 26.39
CA ARG A 2 16.18 13.77 25.28
C ARG A 2 16.87 12.77 24.35
N GLU A 3 17.59 11.79 24.91
CA GLU A 3 18.39 10.83 24.11
C GLU A 3 18.08 9.36 24.40
N THR A 4 16.97 9.05 25.09
CA THR A 4 16.62 7.67 25.49
C THR A 4 15.42 7.05 24.77
N TRP A 5 14.82 7.71 23.79
CA TRP A 5 13.61 7.18 23.10
C TRP A 5 13.87 6.61 21.69
N LEU A 6 15.11 6.63 21.20
CA LEU A 6 15.43 6.19 19.83
C LEU A 6 16.17 4.86 19.76
N SER A 7 16.45 4.18 20.89
CA SER A 7 17.21 2.92 20.92
C SER A 7 16.36 1.64 20.97
N GLU A 8 15.03 1.74 20.96
CA GLU A 8 14.12 0.59 20.93
C GLU A 8 12.97 0.85 19.95
N THR A 9 13.27 1.08 18.67
CA THR A 9 12.27 0.74 17.64
C THR A 9 12.23 -0.76 17.50
N VAL A 10 11.75 -1.43 18.56
CA VAL A 10 11.26 -2.80 18.47
C VAL A 10 10.21 -2.73 17.38
N THR A 11 10.52 -3.24 16.19
CA THR A 11 9.51 -3.67 15.22
C THR A 11 8.76 -4.80 15.91
N ARG A 12 7.86 -4.44 16.84
CA ARG A 12 7.10 -5.40 17.64
C ARG A 12 6.30 -6.19 16.63
N ASP A 13 6.69 -7.45 16.45
CA ASP A 13 5.93 -8.41 15.64
C ASP A 13 4.46 -8.32 16.10
N PRO A 14 3.48 -8.12 15.19
CA PRO A 14 2.07 -8.09 15.56
C PRO A 14 1.63 -9.22 16.49
N ARG A 15 2.24 -10.42 16.37
CA ARG A 15 1.96 -11.59 17.22
C ARG A 15 2.26 -11.36 18.71
N THR A 16 3.12 -10.39 19.03
CA THR A 16 3.52 -10.06 20.41
C THR A 16 2.68 -8.96 21.04
N VAL A 17 1.75 -8.37 20.28
CA VAL A 17 0.91 -7.27 20.78
C VAL A 17 -0.25 -7.83 21.61
N PRO A 18 -0.54 -7.26 22.80
CA PRO A 18 -1.69 -7.66 23.59
C PRO A 18 -2.99 -7.63 22.78
N GLY A 19 -3.81 -8.67 22.94
CA GLY A 19 -5.05 -8.83 22.20
C GLY A 19 -4.91 -9.41 20.79
N PHE A 20 -3.70 -9.79 20.34
CA PHE A 20 -3.49 -10.44 19.03
C PHE A 20 -4.34 -11.70 18.87
N ASP A 21 -4.21 -12.67 19.79
CA ASP A 21 -4.96 -13.94 19.68
C ASP A 21 -6.48 -13.70 19.68
N ARG A 22 -6.95 -12.78 20.52
CA ARG A 22 -8.37 -12.41 20.56
C ARG A 22 -8.83 -11.74 19.27
N ALA A 23 -8.02 -10.85 18.69
CA ALA A 23 -8.31 -10.22 17.41
C ALA A 23 -8.31 -11.25 16.26
N VAL A 24 -7.43 -12.26 16.33
CA VAL A 24 -7.45 -13.41 15.40
C VAL A 24 -8.75 -14.18 15.56
N GLU A 25 -9.14 -14.60 16.76
CA GLU A 25 -10.40 -15.31 17.03
C GLU A 25 -11.63 -14.56 16.50
N LEU A 26 -11.65 -13.23 16.68
CA LEU A 26 -12.73 -12.35 16.23
C LEU A 26 -12.69 -12.03 14.74
N GLY A 27 -11.70 -12.54 13.99
CA GLY A 27 -11.55 -12.30 12.56
C GLY A 27 -11.25 -10.84 12.20
N LEU A 28 -10.61 -10.11 13.12
CA LEU A 28 -10.23 -8.70 12.93
C LEU A 28 -8.89 -8.53 12.23
N THR A 29 -8.08 -9.58 12.16
CA THR A 29 -6.76 -9.56 11.51
C THR A 29 -6.83 -10.04 10.06
N PRO A 30 -5.94 -9.54 9.18
CA PRO A 30 -5.78 -10.04 7.83
C PRO A 30 -5.45 -11.52 7.84
N ARG A 31 -6.06 -12.26 6.91
CA ARG A 31 -5.79 -13.68 6.71
C ARG A 31 -5.57 -13.96 5.24
N THR A 32 -4.47 -14.64 4.95
CA THR A 32 -4.23 -15.23 3.64
C THR A 32 -5.00 -16.56 3.59
N PRO A 33 -5.89 -16.76 2.61
CA PRO A 33 -6.64 -18.00 2.49
C PRO A 33 -5.71 -19.18 2.20
N ALA A 34 -6.07 -20.38 2.65
CA ALA A 34 -5.27 -21.59 2.46
C ALA A 34 -5.16 -22.01 0.98
N ASP A 35 -6.17 -21.68 0.19
CA ASP A 35 -6.20 -21.86 -1.26
C ASP A 35 -6.10 -20.49 -1.97
N PRO A 36 -5.57 -20.42 -3.20
CA PRO A 36 -5.47 -19.17 -3.93
C PRO A 36 -6.85 -18.54 -4.14
N PRO A 37 -7.04 -17.26 -3.74
CA PRO A 37 -8.34 -16.59 -3.81
C PRO A 37 -8.74 -16.30 -5.27
N PRO A 38 -10.04 -16.12 -5.54
CA PRO A 38 -10.49 -15.60 -6.83
C PRO A 38 -9.94 -14.19 -7.03
N THR A 39 -9.56 -13.88 -8.27
CA THR A 39 -8.99 -12.58 -8.57
C THR A 39 -10.04 -11.48 -8.61
N VAL A 40 -9.72 -10.34 -7.99
CA VAL A 40 -10.46 -9.09 -8.18
C VAL A 40 -10.41 -8.69 -9.66
N THR A 41 -11.49 -8.05 -10.12
CA THR A 41 -11.73 -7.78 -11.54
C THR A 41 -10.70 -6.84 -12.17
N THR A 42 -10.21 -5.86 -11.41
CA THR A 42 -9.19 -4.91 -11.90
C THR A 42 -7.80 -5.42 -11.53
N ASN A 43 -6.91 -5.53 -12.52
CA ASN A 43 -5.54 -6.00 -12.32
C ASN A 43 -4.60 -4.82 -12.01
N SER A 44 -3.96 -4.84 -10.84
CA SER A 44 -3.05 -3.77 -10.39
C SER A 44 -1.82 -3.59 -11.29
N ARG A 45 -1.19 -4.70 -11.73
CA ARG A 45 -0.02 -4.69 -12.62
C ARG A 45 -0.35 -4.07 -13.98
N ARG A 46 -1.46 -4.45 -14.60
CA ARG A 46 -1.93 -3.84 -15.87
C ARG A 46 -2.26 -2.37 -15.70
N LEU A 47 -2.87 -1.99 -14.57
CA LEU A 47 -3.14 -0.59 -14.27
C LEU A 47 -1.85 0.22 -14.07
N LEU A 48 -0.84 -0.35 -13.42
CA LEU A 48 0.48 0.29 -13.29
C LEU A 48 1.13 0.50 -14.66
N LEU A 49 1.13 -0.51 -15.54
CA LEU A 49 1.61 -0.37 -16.91
C LEU A 49 0.84 0.71 -17.69
N ALA A 50 -0.49 0.76 -17.53
CA ALA A 50 -1.31 1.79 -18.14
C ALA A 50 -0.99 3.20 -17.61
N ILE A 51 -0.69 3.34 -16.31
CA ILE A 51 -0.24 4.61 -15.71
C ILE A 51 1.08 5.06 -16.36
N VAL A 52 2.04 4.15 -16.49
CA VAL A 52 3.34 4.45 -17.12
C VAL A 52 3.12 4.90 -18.57
N ALA A 53 2.41 4.11 -19.38
CA ALA A 53 2.15 4.43 -20.79
C ALA A 53 1.37 5.74 -20.97
N THR A 54 0.37 5.99 -20.12
CA THR A 54 -0.44 7.22 -20.13
C THR A 54 0.39 8.43 -19.74
N THR A 55 1.24 8.31 -18.71
CA THR A 55 2.12 9.40 -18.26
C THR A 55 3.07 9.83 -19.37
N PHE A 56 3.74 8.87 -20.04
CA PHE A 56 4.62 9.19 -21.17
C PHE A 56 3.86 9.81 -22.34
N SER A 57 2.67 9.27 -22.68
CA SER A 57 1.84 9.80 -23.76
C SER A 57 1.40 11.25 -23.49
N LEU A 58 0.92 11.54 -22.27
CA LEU A 58 0.47 12.88 -21.90
C LEU A 58 1.64 13.87 -21.80
N LEU A 59 2.79 13.43 -21.28
CA LEU A 59 4.00 14.26 -21.26
C LEU A 59 4.42 14.63 -22.69
N LEU A 60 4.38 13.68 -23.62
CA LEU A 60 4.68 13.96 -25.03
C LEU A 60 3.69 14.99 -25.62
N VAL A 61 2.39 14.88 -25.33
CA VAL A 61 1.39 15.88 -25.76
C VAL A 61 1.70 17.27 -25.21
N VAL A 62 2.03 17.37 -23.91
CA VAL A 62 2.42 18.66 -23.29
C VAL A 62 3.65 19.25 -23.98
N LEU A 63 4.68 18.44 -24.26
CA LEU A 63 5.91 18.88 -24.93
C LEU A 63 5.65 19.33 -26.37
N LEU A 64 4.85 18.58 -27.13
CA LEU A 64 4.48 18.94 -28.49
C LEU A 64 3.69 20.25 -28.53
N LEU A 65 2.76 20.44 -27.59
CA LEU A 65 1.97 21.66 -27.49
C LEU A 65 2.82 22.87 -27.07
N ALA A 66 3.77 22.67 -26.14
CA ALA A 66 4.71 23.71 -25.73
C ALA A 66 5.63 24.14 -26.88
N ASN A 67 5.97 23.22 -27.78
CA ASN A 67 6.80 23.51 -28.96
C ASN A 67 5.98 24.02 -30.17
N ALA A 68 4.65 23.99 -30.10
CA ALA A 68 3.78 24.46 -31.18
C ALA A 68 3.50 25.97 -31.05
N THR A 69 4.05 26.78 -31.95
CA THR A 69 3.65 28.17 -32.14
C THR A 69 2.42 28.20 -33.06
N PRO A 70 1.24 28.71 -32.64
CA PRO A 70 0.97 29.70 -31.58
C PRO A 70 -0.02 29.20 -30.50
N ALA A 71 0.34 28.18 -29.71
CA ALA A 71 -0.54 27.78 -28.61
C ALA A 71 -0.61 28.89 -27.53
N PRO A 72 -1.81 29.33 -27.12
CA PRO A 72 -1.93 30.34 -26.09
C PRO A 72 -1.51 29.77 -24.71
N PRO A 73 -0.88 30.56 -23.82
CA PRO A 73 -0.33 30.06 -22.55
C PRO A 73 -1.36 29.40 -21.63
N TRP A 74 -2.62 29.87 -21.64
CA TRP A 74 -3.69 29.29 -20.83
C TRP A 74 -4.04 27.86 -21.26
N LEU A 75 -3.89 27.53 -22.55
CA LEU A 75 -4.17 26.20 -23.07
C LEU A 75 -3.11 25.21 -22.58
N LEU A 76 -1.84 25.61 -22.60
CA LEU A 76 -0.74 24.81 -22.04
C LEU A 76 -0.95 24.56 -20.54
N GLY A 77 -1.35 25.59 -19.79
CA GLY A 77 -1.69 25.48 -18.37
C GLY A 77 -2.84 24.49 -18.13
N LEU A 78 -3.91 24.59 -18.92
CA LEU A 78 -5.08 23.71 -18.82
C LEU A 78 -4.72 22.25 -19.13
N VAL A 79 -3.97 21.99 -20.20
CA VAL A 79 -3.55 20.63 -20.61
C VAL A 79 -2.61 20.03 -19.56
N THR A 80 -1.71 20.82 -18.99
CA THR A 80 -0.81 20.37 -17.92
C THR A 80 -1.60 20.02 -16.65
N ALA A 81 -2.55 20.87 -16.24
CA ALA A 81 -3.42 20.61 -15.10
C ALA A 81 -4.28 19.35 -15.30
N LEU A 82 -4.85 19.18 -16.49
CA LEU A 82 -5.63 17.99 -16.84
C LEU A 82 -4.77 16.72 -16.81
N THR A 83 -3.55 16.81 -17.37
CA THR A 83 -2.58 15.71 -17.34
C THR A 83 -2.28 15.27 -15.92
N LEU A 84 -1.97 16.22 -15.03
CA LEU A 84 -1.72 15.95 -13.62
C LEU A 84 -2.95 15.34 -12.94
N ALA A 85 -4.14 15.88 -13.20
CA ALA A 85 -5.39 15.37 -12.62
C ALA A 85 -5.67 13.91 -13.04
N ILE A 86 -5.43 13.58 -14.30
CA ILE A 86 -5.56 12.20 -14.82
C ILE A 86 -4.58 11.28 -14.10
N ILE A 87 -3.30 11.64 -14.06
CA ILE A 87 -2.24 10.84 -13.42
C ILE A 87 -2.57 10.60 -11.94
N VAL A 88 -2.91 11.66 -11.19
CA VAL A 88 -3.29 11.57 -9.77
C VAL A 88 -4.49 10.65 -9.59
N ARG A 89 -5.53 10.79 -10.42
CA ARG A 89 -6.73 9.93 -10.36
C ARG A 89 -6.37 8.46 -10.61
N MET A 90 -5.49 8.17 -11.55
CA MET A 90 -5.05 6.80 -11.83
C MET A 90 -4.25 6.21 -10.66
N PHE A 91 -3.36 6.97 -10.02
CA PHE A 91 -2.64 6.52 -8.82
C PHE A 91 -3.58 6.26 -7.64
N VAL A 92 -4.60 7.11 -7.43
CA VAL A 92 -5.65 6.86 -6.42
C VAL A 92 -6.39 5.56 -6.71
N ARG A 93 -6.70 5.28 -7.99
CA ARG A 93 -7.32 4.02 -8.41
C ARG A 93 -6.39 2.83 -8.17
N LEU A 94 -5.11 2.93 -8.56
CA LEU A 94 -4.11 1.89 -8.34
C LEU A 94 -4.03 1.52 -6.85
N ARG A 95 -3.95 2.52 -5.97
CA ARG A 95 -3.93 2.30 -4.52
C ARG A 95 -5.13 1.50 -4.03
N ARG A 96 -6.34 1.79 -4.53
CA ARG A 96 -7.55 1.04 -4.16
C ARG A 96 -7.46 -0.41 -4.64
N VAL A 97 -7.11 -0.61 -5.92
CA VAL A 97 -7.00 -1.95 -6.50
C VAL A 97 -5.95 -2.79 -5.77
N MET A 98 -4.78 -2.23 -5.47
CA MET A 98 -3.75 -2.94 -4.69
C MET A 98 -4.26 -3.30 -3.29
N TRP A 99 -5.02 -2.41 -2.65
CA TRP A 99 -5.61 -2.71 -1.35
C TRP A 99 -6.68 -3.80 -1.42
N ASP A 100 -7.48 -3.83 -2.49
CA ASP A 100 -8.48 -4.88 -2.73
C ASP A 100 -7.80 -6.23 -2.97
N GLU A 101 -6.67 -6.28 -3.70
CA GLU A 101 -5.85 -7.49 -3.86
C GLU A 101 -5.29 -7.97 -2.52
N ILE A 102 -4.64 -7.09 -1.76
CA ILE A 102 -4.05 -7.41 -0.45
C ILE A 102 -5.11 -7.91 0.53
N SER A 103 -6.27 -7.23 0.57
CA SER A 103 -7.38 -7.60 1.44
C SER A 103 -8.02 -8.94 1.04
N ALA A 104 -7.89 -9.36 -0.22
CA ALA A 104 -8.29 -10.67 -0.70
C ALA A 104 -7.22 -11.76 -0.41
N GLY A 105 -6.04 -11.40 0.10
CA GLY A 105 -4.97 -12.33 0.45
C GLY A 105 -3.98 -12.62 -0.66
N TYR A 106 -3.90 -11.78 -1.70
CA TYR A 106 -2.95 -11.97 -2.80
C TYR A 106 -2.37 -10.64 -3.31
N CYS A 107 -1.34 -10.72 -4.14
CA CYS A 107 -0.80 -9.58 -4.87
C CYS A 107 -0.34 -9.99 -6.27
N ARG A 108 -0.32 -9.03 -7.20
CA ARG A 108 0.27 -9.20 -8.55
C ARG A 108 1.57 -8.45 -8.75
N VAL A 109 1.80 -7.44 -7.92
CA VAL A 109 3.03 -6.64 -7.92
C VAL A 109 3.90 -7.15 -6.78
N ASP A 110 5.16 -7.41 -7.08
CA ASP A 110 6.18 -7.93 -6.18
C ASP A 110 6.76 -6.85 -5.25
N TYR A 111 6.63 -5.58 -5.65
CA TYR A 111 7.15 -4.46 -4.91
C TYR A 111 6.10 -3.37 -4.73
N MET A 112 5.89 -2.95 -3.49
CA MET A 112 5.11 -1.75 -3.18
C MET A 112 5.94 -0.84 -2.28
N VAL A 113 6.29 0.34 -2.79
CA VAL A 113 6.65 1.49 -1.97
C VAL A 113 5.48 2.43 -2.00
N ALA A 114 4.73 2.43 -0.91
CA ALA A 114 3.60 3.31 -0.78
C ALA A 114 3.76 4.16 0.48
N LEU A 115 3.58 5.48 0.29
CA LEU A 115 3.38 6.41 1.39
C LEU A 115 2.00 6.13 1.99
N PHE A 116 1.95 5.37 3.08
CA PHE A 116 0.75 5.22 3.89
C PHE A 116 0.85 5.87 5.27
N SER A 117 2.04 6.36 5.67
CA SER A 117 2.15 7.16 6.89
C SER A 117 1.35 8.46 6.73
N ARG A 118 0.40 8.68 7.64
CA ARG A 118 -0.28 9.97 7.79
C ARG A 118 0.56 10.98 8.57
N ASP A 119 1.62 10.52 9.24
CA ASP A 119 2.58 11.36 9.93
C ASP A 119 3.62 11.88 8.91
N PRO A 120 3.68 13.20 8.64
CA PRO A 120 4.61 13.79 7.69
C PRO A 120 6.06 13.84 8.22
N GLU A 121 6.29 13.64 9.51
CA GLU A 121 7.63 13.63 10.11
C GLU A 121 8.19 12.21 10.20
N TYR A 122 7.32 11.20 10.22
CA TYR A 122 7.74 9.81 10.30
C TYR A 122 8.55 9.36 9.07
N ARG A 123 9.73 8.80 9.35
CA ARG A 123 10.62 8.17 8.37
C ARG A 123 10.86 6.74 8.83
N PHE A 124 10.74 5.79 7.92
CA PHE A 124 10.95 4.38 8.24
C PHE A 124 12.43 4.17 8.63
N PRO A 125 12.73 3.57 9.80
CA PRO A 125 14.10 3.47 10.32
C PRO A 125 15.09 2.80 9.33
N ALA A 126 14.63 1.79 8.59
CA ALA A 126 15.47 1.02 7.67
C ALA A 126 15.88 1.80 6.40
N SER A 127 15.06 2.73 5.92
CA SER A 127 15.30 3.44 4.64
C SER A 127 15.51 4.94 4.81
N ARG A 128 15.16 5.52 5.97
CA ARG A 128 14.98 6.96 6.20
C ARG A 128 14.05 7.63 5.18
N MET A 129 13.29 6.85 4.41
CA MET A 129 12.32 7.33 3.45
C MET A 129 10.95 7.47 4.13
N ARG A 130 10.08 8.30 3.53
CA ARG A 130 8.67 8.43 3.96
C ARG A 130 7.81 7.22 3.56
N GLY A 131 8.32 6.34 2.69
CA GLY A 131 7.65 5.11 2.28
C GLY A 131 8.10 3.91 3.11
N ALA A 132 7.13 3.11 3.55
CA ALA A 132 7.41 1.83 4.19
C ALA A 132 7.87 0.84 3.12
N PRO A 133 8.90 0.02 3.36
CA PRO A 133 8.98 -1.24 2.63
C PRO A 133 7.74 -2.07 2.98
N TRP A 134 7.16 -2.70 1.96
CA TRP A 134 6.11 -3.69 2.14
C TRP A 134 6.69 -5.08 1.95
N ASP A 135 6.44 -5.95 2.91
CA ASP A 135 6.74 -7.37 2.79
C ASP A 135 5.44 -8.10 2.40
N LEU A 136 5.36 -8.48 1.13
CA LEU A 136 4.20 -9.14 0.55
C LEU A 136 4.33 -10.67 0.56
N ARG A 137 5.39 -11.23 1.15
CA ARG A 137 5.65 -12.68 1.12
C ARG A 137 4.56 -13.50 1.80
N GLY A 138 3.86 -12.93 2.78
CA GLY A 138 2.71 -13.58 3.43
C GLY A 138 1.45 -13.69 2.57
N LEU A 139 1.47 -13.23 1.31
CA LEU A 139 0.32 -13.25 0.38
C LEU A 139 0.57 -14.21 -0.79
N TRP A 140 -0.50 -14.68 -1.43
CA TRP A 140 -0.39 -15.38 -2.71
C TRP A 140 0.14 -14.43 -3.78
N ARG A 141 1.10 -14.88 -4.59
CA ARG A 141 1.51 -14.12 -5.78
C ARG A 141 0.85 -14.69 -7.01
N LEU A 142 -0.01 -13.91 -7.65
CA LEU A 142 -0.75 -14.34 -8.84
C LEU A 142 -0.24 -13.64 -10.10
N ALA A 143 -0.35 -14.33 -11.22
CA ALA A 143 -0.12 -13.77 -12.54
C ALA A 143 -1.35 -12.97 -13.03
N ASP A 144 -1.25 -12.46 -14.24
CA ASP A 144 -2.31 -11.68 -14.86
C ASP A 144 -3.57 -12.51 -15.16
N ASP A 145 -3.39 -13.79 -15.45
CA ASP A 145 -4.45 -14.78 -15.72
C ASP A 145 -5.00 -15.43 -14.44
N GLY A 146 -4.48 -15.05 -13.27
CA GLY A 146 -4.87 -15.61 -11.98
C GLY A 146 -4.16 -16.90 -11.59
N SER A 147 -3.25 -17.42 -12.41
CA SER A 147 -2.41 -18.56 -12.03
C SER A 147 -1.47 -18.19 -10.87
N VAL A 148 -1.16 -19.19 -10.03
CA VAL A 148 -0.21 -19.02 -8.92
C VAL A 148 1.20 -18.94 -9.47
N VAL A 149 1.91 -17.87 -9.11
CA VAL A 149 3.34 -17.69 -9.40
C VAL A 149 4.17 -18.12 -8.21
N VAL A 150 3.77 -17.73 -6.99
CA VAL A 150 4.44 -18.07 -5.72
C VAL A 150 3.40 -18.24 -4.63
N GLU A 151 3.59 -19.27 -3.80
CA GLU A 151 2.80 -19.53 -2.59
C GLU A 151 3.21 -18.59 -1.44
N PRO A 152 2.30 -18.33 -0.48
CA PRO A 152 2.62 -17.53 0.69
C PRO A 152 3.70 -18.16 1.57
N ASP A 153 4.60 -17.34 2.08
CA ASP A 153 5.42 -17.68 3.24
C ASP A 153 4.57 -17.56 4.50
N TRP A 154 4.07 -18.70 5.00
CA TRP A 154 3.20 -18.78 6.17
C TRP A 154 3.86 -18.31 7.47
N SER A 155 5.19 -18.18 7.51
CA SER A 155 5.89 -17.60 8.66
C SER A 155 5.79 -16.07 8.70
N VAL A 156 5.44 -15.44 7.59
CA VAL A 156 5.29 -13.98 7.44
C VAL A 156 3.81 -13.61 7.54
N LEU A 157 3.49 -12.65 8.41
CA LEU A 157 2.13 -12.12 8.48
C LEU A 157 1.83 -11.27 7.24
N PRO A 158 0.67 -11.45 6.58
CA PRO A 158 0.28 -10.61 5.47
C PRO A 158 0.10 -9.15 5.91
N PRO A 159 0.32 -8.16 5.03
CA PRO A 159 0.04 -6.77 5.36
C PRO A 159 -1.44 -6.50 5.64
N GLY A 160 -1.71 -5.57 6.55
CA GLY A 160 -3.05 -5.11 6.89
C GLY A 160 -3.14 -4.68 8.35
N HIS A 161 -4.36 -4.54 8.88
CA HIS A 161 -4.56 -3.96 10.22
C HIS A 161 -4.51 -5.01 11.33
N TYR A 162 -3.63 -4.83 12.30
CA TYR A 162 -3.45 -5.70 13.48
C TYR A 162 -3.58 -4.89 14.77
N PRO A 163 -3.79 -5.51 15.94
CA PRO A 163 -3.72 -4.80 17.22
C PRO A 163 -2.49 -3.90 17.33
N SER A 164 -2.72 -2.63 17.67
CA SER A 164 -1.67 -1.62 17.68
C SER A 164 -0.79 -1.73 18.93
N PRO A 165 0.55 -1.78 18.79
CA PRO A 165 1.45 -1.64 19.92
C PRO A 165 1.50 -0.20 20.47
N ASN A 166 1.05 0.78 19.69
CA ASN A 166 1.13 2.20 19.98
C ASN A 166 -0.17 2.76 20.58
N ARG A 167 -1.31 2.15 20.27
CA ARG A 167 -2.65 2.54 20.73
C ARG A 167 -3.48 1.32 21.15
N PRO A 168 -3.39 0.90 22.42
CA PRO A 168 -4.15 -0.24 22.92
C PRO A 168 -5.65 -0.13 22.58
N GLY A 169 -6.23 -1.20 22.04
CA GLY A 169 -7.64 -1.29 21.68
C GLY A 169 -7.96 -0.81 20.26
N GLN A 170 -6.97 -0.26 19.53
CA GLN A 170 -7.10 0.09 18.12
C GLN A 170 -6.36 -0.92 17.23
N LEU A 171 -6.76 -1.00 15.97
CA LEU A 171 -5.99 -1.68 14.94
C LEU A 171 -5.05 -0.68 14.25
N GLU A 172 -3.85 -1.09 13.88
CA GLU A 172 -2.85 -0.31 13.18
C GLU A 172 -2.34 -1.07 11.94
N LEU A 173 -2.05 -0.35 10.87
CA LEU A 173 -1.55 -0.92 9.62
C LEU A 173 -0.11 -1.45 9.81
N TRP A 174 0.05 -2.75 9.63
CA TRP A 174 1.30 -3.47 9.45
C TRP A 174 1.58 -3.66 7.96
N THR A 175 2.78 -3.32 7.49
CA THR A 175 3.16 -3.44 6.07
C THR A 175 3.77 -4.79 5.71
N GLY A 176 3.74 -5.76 6.63
CA GLY A 176 4.52 -6.99 6.54
C GLY A 176 5.91 -6.87 7.19
N SER A 177 6.43 -5.65 7.31
CA SER A 177 7.76 -5.40 7.91
C SER A 177 7.81 -4.25 8.91
N ALA A 178 6.86 -3.31 8.86
CA ALA A 178 6.84 -2.15 9.74
C ALA A 178 5.41 -1.67 10.05
N TRP A 179 5.25 -0.99 11.18
CA TRP A 179 4.02 -0.29 11.51
C TRP A 179 3.94 1.06 10.79
N ALA A 180 2.77 1.36 10.22
CA ALA A 180 2.55 2.54 9.38
C ALA A 180 1.75 3.65 10.06
N TYR A 181 1.46 3.55 11.37
CA TYR A 181 0.76 4.59 12.16
C TYR A 181 -0.58 5.02 11.56
N ARG A 182 -1.24 4.10 10.86
CA ARG A 182 -2.57 4.26 10.32
C ARG A 182 -3.51 3.38 11.13
N TYR A 183 -4.42 4.04 11.84
CA TYR A 183 -5.29 3.39 12.81
C TYR A 183 -6.71 3.20 12.28
N GLU A 184 -7.34 2.12 12.70
CA GLU A 184 -8.76 1.82 12.50
C GLU A 184 -9.38 1.40 13.84
N GLU A 185 -10.63 1.83 14.07
CA GLU A 185 -11.41 1.35 15.21
C GLU A 185 -11.90 -0.07 14.89
N PRO A 186 -11.70 -1.04 15.81
CA PRO A 186 -12.18 -2.39 15.58
C PRO A 186 -13.71 -2.40 15.64
N ARG A 187 -14.33 -3.29 14.84
CA ARG A 187 -15.80 -3.45 14.83
C ARG A 187 -16.34 -3.99 16.16
N VAL A 188 -15.51 -4.70 16.90
CA VAL A 188 -15.78 -5.25 18.23
C VAL A 188 -14.53 -5.10 19.10
N PRO A 189 -14.66 -4.80 20.40
CA PRO A 189 -13.51 -4.77 21.31
C PRO A 189 -12.80 -6.13 21.38
N PHE A 190 -11.47 -6.09 21.47
CA PHE A 190 -10.61 -7.28 21.56
C PHE A 190 -9.60 -7.23 22.71
N LEU A 191 -9.58 -6.12 23.46
CA LEU A 191 -8.88 -5.96 24.74
C LEU A 191 -9.89 -5.98 25.88
#